data_AF-A0AAW0YHT7-F1
#
_entry.id   AF-A0AAW0YHT7-F1
#
_cell.length_a   1.000
_cell.length_b   1.000
_cell.length_c   1.000
_cell.angle_alpha   90.00
_cell.angle_beta   90.00
_cell.angle_gamma   90.00
#
_symmetry.space_group_name_H-M   'P 1'
#
loop_
_entity.id
_entity.type
_entity.pdbx_description
1 polymer ?
#
loop_
_entity_poly.entity_id
_entity_poly.type
_entity_poly.pdbx_seq_one_letter_code
_entity_poly.pdbx_strand_id
1 'polypeptide(L)'
;CTQKINGFLYQVIAGSYPSVDTFFLVGGLLLSYTVFKQLNNAVKFNIILFYLHRLIRLIPSIGMVAGMYATVAHFFVAGPSAENWHYWQKGCQKIWWRDVFFLDNFLPDPISPDAAGNCMDQCWYLAVDSQLYLVSPLILLPLYYYSTVEKVMSTSTLYI
;
A
#
# COMPACT_ATOMS: atom_id res chain seq x y z
N CYS A 1 37.57 9.33 6.50
CA CYS A 1 37.37 7.87 6.66
C CYS A 1 36.18 7.41 5.85
N THR A 2 36.41 7.15 4.56
CA THR A 2 35.43 6.56 3.66
C THR A 2 35.33 5.07 3.97
N GLN A 3 34.20 4.64 4.55
CA GLN A 3 33.95 3.21 4.73
C GLN A 3 33.84 2.53 3.36
N LYS A 4 34.75 1.58 3.12
CA LYS A 4 34.72 0.68 1.97
C LYS A 4 33.63 -0.35 2.21
N ILE A 5 32.38 0.03 1.98
CA ILE A 5 31.23 -0.89 1.98
C ILE A 5 31.43 -1.84 0.79
N ASN A 6 31.35 -3.14 1.03
CA ASN A 6 31.49 -4.16 -0.01
C ASN A 6 30.48 -3.88 -1.14
N GLY A 7 30.97 -3.50 -2.33
CA GLY A 7 30.12 -3.03 -3.44
C GLY A 7 29.01 -4.00 -3.83
N PHE A 8 29.25 -5.30 -3.65
CA PHE A 8 28.24 -6.35 -3.85
C PHE A 8 27.05 -6.24 -2.88
N LEU A 9 27.29 -6.06 -1.57
CA LEU A 9 26.21 -5.89 -0.59
C LEU A 9 25.42 -4.61 -0.86
N TYR A 10 26.10 -3.54 -1.25
CA TYR A 10 25.45 -2.28 -1.61
C TYR A 10 24.53 -2.45 -2.84
N GLN A 11 24.96 -3.19 -3.86
CA GLN A 11 24.14 -3.49 -5.04
C GLN A 11 22.93 -4.37 -4.70
N VAL A 12 23.09 -5.36 -3.80
CA VAL A 12 21.96 -6.19 -3.34
C VAL A 12 20.92 -5.34 -2.61
N ILE A 13 21.35 -4.43 -1.74
CA ILE A 13 20.44 -3.54 -1.00
C ILE A 13 19.80 -2.53 -1.96
N ALA A 14 20.55 -1.92 -2.87
CA ALA A 14 20.01 -0.99 -3.86
C ALA A 14 19.04 -1.67 -4.85
N GLY A 15 19.23 -2.96 -5.12
CA GLY A 15 18.38 -3.78 -5.98
C GLY A 15 17.15 -4.38 -5.31
N SER A 16 16.82 -4.04 -4.06
CA SER A 16 15.68 -4.62 -3.34
C SER A 16 14.32 -4.00 -3.69
N TYR A 17 14.31 -2.88 -4.44
CA TYR A 17 13.10 -2.18 -4.87
C TYR A 17 12.01 -3.09 -5.51
N PRO A 18 12.30 -4.04 -6.43
CA PRO A 18 11.29 -4.94 -7.01
C PRO A 18 10.65 -5.91 -6.01
N SER A 19 11.13 -5.99 -4.76
CA SER A 19 10.50 -6.83 -3.74
C SER A 19 9.06 -6.42 -3.42
N VAL A 20 8.67 -5.18 -3.74
CA VAL A 20 7.31 -4.66 -3.53
C VAL A 20 6.24 -5.46 -4.27
N ASP A 21 6.56 -5.97 -5.47
CA ASP A 21 5.62 -6.74 -6.29
C ASP A 21 5.21 -8.06 -5.61
N THR A 22 6.16 -8.67 -4.90
CA THR A 22 5.89 -9.91 -4.16
C THR A 22 4.93 -9.64 -2.99
N PHE A 23 5.07 -8.51 -2.31
CA PHE A 23 4.17 -8.14 -1.22
C PHE A 23 2.75 -7.86 -1.73
N PHE A 24 2.59 -7.20 -2.88
CA PHE A 24 1.28 -7.03 -3.51
C PHE A 24 0.63 -8.37 -3.85
N LEU A 25 1.40 -9.32 -4.39
CA LEU A 25 0.90 -10.64 -4.77
C LEU A 25 0.42 -11.43 -3.54
N VAL A 26 1.22 -11.46 -2.47
CA VAL A 26 0.86 -12.12 -1.21
C VAL A 26 -0.35 -11.44 -0.55
N GLY A 27 -0.39 -10.11 -0.54
CA GLY A 27 -1.52 -9.34 -0.01
C GLY A 27 -2.82 -9.63 -0.76
N GLY A 28 -2.78 -9.63 -2.09
CA GLY A 28 -3.93 -9.96 -2.95
C GLY A 28 -4.43 -11.40 -2.78
N LEU A 29 -3.52 -12.36 -2.65
CA LEU A 29 -3.87 -13.77 -2.39
C LEU A 29 -4.58 -13.92 -1.04
N LEU A 30 -4.06 -13.31 0.02
CA LEU A 30 -4.68 -13.36 1.34
C LEU A 30 -6.06 -12.69 1.37
N LEU A 31 -6.20 -11.57 0.65
CA LEU A 31 -7.44 -10.84 0.50
C LEU A 31 -8.52 -11.69 -0.16
N SER A 32 -8.20 -12.28 -1.32
CA SER A 32 -9.12 -13.15 -2.06
C SER A 32 -9.57 -14.36 -1.23
N TYR A 33 -8.64 -15.02 -0.54
CA TYR A 33 -8.94 -16.13 0.36
C TYR A 33 -9.92 -15.72 1.47
N THR A 34 -9.69 -14.57 2.10
CA THR A 34 -10.53 -14.08 3.19
C THR A 34 -11.94 -13.73 2.70
N VAL A 35 -12.06 -13.08 1.55
CA VAL A 35 -13.35 -12.71 0.95
C VAL A 35 -14.14 -13.97 0.57
N PHE A 36 -13.53 -14.94 -0.11
CA PHE A 36 -14.22 -16.19 -0.48
C PHE A 36 -14.65 -17.00 0.76
N LYS A 37 -13.83 -17.01 1.82
CA LYS A 37 -14.21 -17.64 3.09
C LYS A 37 -15.41 -16.96 3.74
N GLN A 38 -15.50 -15.63 3.69
CA GLN A 38 -16.66 -14.90 4.22
C GLN A 38 -17.94 -15.15 3.41
N LEU A 39 -17.83 -15.20 2.08
CA LEU A 39 -18.95 -15.49 1.18
C LEU A 39 -19.49 -16.92 1.38
N ASN A 40 -18.61 -17.92 1.51
CA ASN A 40 -19.02 -19.31 1.75
C ASN A 40 -19.73 -19.51 3.10
N ASN A 41 -19.39 -18.73 4.12
CA ASN A 41 -20.01 -18.81 5.44
C ASN A 41 -21.38 -18.10 5.52
N ALA A 42 -21.95 -17.66 4.38
CA ALA A 42 -23.23 -16.95 4.28
C ALA A 42 -23.34 -15.70 5.17
N VAL A 43 -22.21 -15.13 5.58
CA VAL A 43 -22.18 -13.87 6.33
C VAL A 43 -22.51 -12.75 5.35
N LYS A 44 -23.47 -11.87 5.71
CA LYS A 44 -23.79 -10.68 4.90
C LYS A 44 -22.52 -9.84 4.73
N PHE A 45 -21.95 -9.86 3.54
CA PHE A 45 -20.73 -9.11 3.22
C PHE A 45 -21.06 -7.62 3.15
N ASN A 46 -20.83 -6.90 4.24
CA ASN A 46 -20.98 -5.45 4.27
C ASN A 46 -19.68 -4.78 3.80
N ILE A 47 -19.68 -4.35 2.55
CA ILE A 47 -18.57 -3.68 1.88
C ILE A 47 -18.13 -2.42 2.66
N ILE A 48 -19.08 -1.69 3.25
CA ILE A 48 -18.79 -0.46 3.99
C ILE A 48 -18.03 -0.79 5.28
N LEU A 49 -18.51 -1.78 6.03
CA LEU A 49 -17.86 -2.21 7.28
C LEU A 49 -16.44 -2.75 7.02
N PHE A 50 -16.28 -3.48 5.91
CA PHE A 50 -15.00 -3.98 5.44
C PHE A 50 -13.97 -2.85 5.23
N TYR A 51 -14.35 -1.77 4.55
CA TYR A 51 -13.48 -0.61 4.37
C TYR A 51 -13.24 0.14 5.68
N LEU A 52 -14.27 0.38 6.48
CA LEU A 52 -14.15 1.13 7.73
C LEU A 52 -13.18 0.47 8.72
N HIS A 53 -13.26 -0.86 8.88
CA HIS A 53 -12.35 -1.60 9.75
C HIS A 53 -10.90 -1.42 9.35
N ARG A 54 -10.62 -1.38 8.04
CA ARG A 54 -9.27 -1.17 7.52
C ARG A 54 -8.80 0.26 7.77
N LEU A 55 -9.64 1.26 7.46
CA LEU A 55 -9.29 2.67 7.60
C LEU A 55 -9.02 3.05 9.07
N ILE A 56 -9.85 2.60 10.01
CA ILE A 56 -9.67 2.86 11.45
C ILE A 56 -8.36 2.27 11.97
N ARG A 57 -7.92 1.13 11.44
CA ARG A 57 -6.64 0.53 11.82
C ARG A 57 -5.44 1.25 11.20
N LEU A 58 -5.55 1.67 9.95
CA LEU A 58 -4.41 2.10 9.15
C LEU A 58 -4.13 3.61 9.27
N ILE A 59 -5.17 4.45 9.17
CA ILE A 59 -5.03 5.91 9.18
C ILE A 59 -4.31 6.43 10.43
N PRO A 60 -4.60 5.98 11.67
CA PRO A 60 -3.93 6.51 12.86
C PRO A 60 -2.42 6.25 12.83
N SER A 61 -2.00 5.06 12.38
CA SER A 61 -0.59 4.71 12.30
C SER A 61 0.17 5.55 11.28
N ILE A 62 -0.40 5.74 10.08
CA ILE A 62 0.22 6.58 9.04
C ILE A 62 0.27 8.03 9.49
N GLY A 63 -0.85 8.56 10.01
CA GLY A 63 -0.91 9.95 10.47
C GLY A 63 0.13 10.25 11.55
N MET A 64 0.35 9.31 12.49
CA MET A 64 1.38 9.46 13.51
C MET A 64 2.79 9.47 12.91
N VAL A 65 3.11 8.54 12.01
CA VAL A 65 4.44 8.45 11.39
C VAL A 65 4.70 9.65 10.48
N ALA A 66 3.73 10.03 9.64
CA ALA A 66 3.83 11.20 8.76
C ALA A 66 4.00 12.49 9.58
N GLY A 67 3.25 12.64 10.68
CA GLY A 67 3.41 13.75 11.62
C GLY A 67 4.79 13.77 12.27
N MET A 68 5.31 12.60 12.69
CA MET A 68 6.65 12.48 13.26
C MET A 68 7.74 12.86 12.25
N TYR A 69 7.61 12.44 10.98
CA TYR A 69 8.53 12.81 9.91
C TYR A 69 8.48 14.30 9.59
N ALA A 70 7.28 14.88 9.54
CA ALA A 70 7.11 16.30 9.27
C ALA A 70 7.66 17.18 10.39
N THR A 71 7.57 16.76 11.66
CA THR A 71 7.82 17.64 12.82
C THR A 71 9.01 17.25 13.70
N VAL A 72 9.21 15.97 14.01
CA VAL A 72 10.19 15.54 15.01
C VAL A 72 11.50 15.08 14.37
N ALA A 73 11.45 14.58 13.13
CA ALA A 73 12.62 14.00 12.47
C ALA A 73 13.83 14.97 12.36
N HIS A 74 13.61 16.29 12.29
CA HIS A 74 14.73 17.25 12.19
C HIS A 74 15.67 17.22 13.40
N PHE A 75 15.19 16.83 14.59
CA PHE A 75 16.01 16.76 15.80
C PHE A 75 17.01 15.59 15.77
N PHE A 76 16.71 14.56 14.96
CA PHE A 76 17.52 13.34 14.87
C PHE A 76 18.53 13.37 13.72
N VAL A 77 18.44 14.36 12.82
CA VAL A 77 19.33 14.44 11.66
C VAL A 77 20.51 15.36 11.95
N ALA A 78 21.70 14.77 11.94
CA ALA A 78 22.97 15.47 12.07
C ALA A 78 23.96 14.96 11.02
N GLY A 79 24.83 15.84 10.53
CA GLY A 79 25.90 15.50 9.59
C GLY A 79 25.80 16.21 8.23
N PRO A 80 26.70 15.88 7.29
CA PRO A 80 26.87 16.60 6.03
C PRO A 80 25.68 16.48 5.06
N SER A 81 24.74 15.56 5.30
CA SER A 81 23.51 15.40 4.51
C SER A 81 22.27 16.03 5.16
N ALA A 82 22.43 16.73 6.28
CA ALA A 82 21.30 17.33 7.02
C ALA A 82 20.52 18.38 6.20
N GLU A 83 21.20 19.16 5.37
CA GLU A 83 20.57 20.16 4.49
C GLU A 83 19.61 19.51 3.48
N ASN A 84 20.00 18.39 2.87
CA ASN A 84 19.15 17.64 1.95
C ASN A 84 17.90 17.11 2.66
N TRP A 85 18.07 16.63 3.89
CA TRP A 85 16.95 16.16 4.70
C TRP A 85 16.00 17.30 5.06
N HIS A 86 16.50 18.46 5.47
CA HIS A 86 15.68 19.61 5.81
C HIS A 86 14.90 20.15 4.60
N TYR A 87 15.49 20.12 3.40
CA TYR A 87 14.78 20.43 2.18
C TYR A 87 13.60 19.48 1.95
N TRP A 88 13.85 18.18 2.06
CA TRP A 88 12.83 17.15 1.84
C TRP A 88 11.73 17.18 2.90
N GLN A 89 12.09 17.41 4.17
CA GLN A 89 11.14 17.57 5.27
C GLN A 89 10.22 18.77 5.08
N LYS A 90 10.72 19.90 4.56
CA LYS A 90 9.86 21.06 4.22
C LYS A 90 8.85 20.73 3.11
N GLY A 91 9.22 19.85 2.18
CA GLY A 91 8.30 19.27 1.21
C GLY A 91 7.23 18.46 1.91
N CYS A 92 7.65 17.48 2.72
CA CYS A 92 6.75 16.63 3.50
C CYS A 92 5.74 17.42 4.35
N GLN A 93 6.15 18.50 5.02
CA GLN A 93 5.24 19.35 5.81
C GLN A 93 4.07 19.94 4.99
N LYS A 94 4.20 20.05 3.66
CA LYS A 94 3.14 20.53 2.77
C LYS A 94 2.28 19.40 2.21
N ILE A 95 2.85 18.21 2.05
CA ILE A 95 2.22 17.07 1.34
C ILE A 95 1.85 15.89 2.25
N TRP A 96 2.14 15.92 3.55
CA TRP A 96 1.87 14.82 4.50
C TRP A 96 0.42 14.31 4.47
N TRP A 97 -0.54 15.20 4.18
CA TRP A 97 -1.95 14.83 4.11
C TRP A 97 -2.25 13.90 2.93
N ARG A 98 -1.43 13.93 1.86
CA ARG A 98 -1.57 13.04 0.70
C ARG A 98 -1.35 11.59 1.09
N ASP A 99 -0.30 11.32 1.86
CA ASP A 99 0.00 10.00 2.41
C ASP A 99 -1.14 9.47 3.29
N VAL A 100 -1.76 10.34 4.10
CA VAL A 100 -2.85 9.98 5.01
C VAL A 100 -4.13 9.63 4.24
N PHE A 101 -4.39 10.33 3.14
CA PHE A 101 -5.55 10.09 2.28
C PHE A 101 -5.28 9.16 1.09
N PHE A 102 -4.07 8.60 0.98
CA PHE A 102 -3.64 7.71 -0.10
C PHE A 102 -3.75 8.34 -1.51
N LEU A 103 -3.46 9.64 -1.62
CA LEU A 103 -3.60 10.42 -2.86
C LEU A 103 -2.28 10.56 -3.64
N ASP A 104 -1.24 9.89 -3.19
CA ASP A 104 0.14 10.04 -3.67
C ASP A 104 0.32 9.71 -5.16
N ASN A 105 -0.49 8.77 -5.66
CA ASN A 105 -0.49 8.36 -7.08
C ASN A 105 -1.31 9.27 -8.00
N PHE A 106 -2.22 10.08 -7.44
CA PHE A 106 -3.14 10.90 -8.23
C PHE A 106 -2.70 12.35 -8.35
N LEU A 107 -1.89 12.81 -7.39
CA LEU A 107 -1.42 14.19 -7.35
C LEU A 107 0.11 14.21 -7.53
N PRO A 108 0.61 14.70 -8.67
CA PRO A 108 2.05 14.78 -8.90
C PRO A 108 2.73 15.68 -7.85
N ASP A 109 4.01 15.40 -7.59
CA ASP A 109 4.83 16.23 -6.72
C ASP A 109 5.05 17.62 -7.39
N PRO A 110 4.75 18.73 -6.69
CA PRO A 110 5.02 20.07 -7.18
C PRO A 110 6.50 20.35 -7.50
N ILE A 111 7.43 19.59 -6.93
CA ILE A 111 8.89 19.78 -7.00
C ILE A 111 9.50 18.88 -8.07
N SER A 112 9.02 17.64 -8.19
CA SER A 112 9.54 16.62 -9.10
C SER A 112 8.40 15.88 -9.81
N PRO A 113 8.03 16.28 -11.04
CA PRO A 113 6.89 15.71 -11.77
C PRO A 113 6.98 14.19 -11.99
N ASP A 114 8.20 13.65 -12.04
CA ASP A 114 8.49 12.24 -12.28
C ASP A 114 8.53 11.41 -10.98
N ALA A 115 8.46 12.06 -9.81
CA ALA A 115 8.42 11.39 -8.52
C ALA A 115 6.98 11.27 -8.02
N ALA A 116 6.72 10.25 -7.22
CA ALA A 116 5.44 10.12 -6.54
C ALA A 116 5.23 11.30 -5.56
N GLY A 117 3.98 11.75 -5.41
CA GLY A 117 3.63 12.94 -4.62
C GLY A 117 3.56 12.69 -3.11
N ASN A 118 4.28 11.69 -2.62
CA ASN A 118 4.28 11.18 -1.26
C ASN A 118 5.31 11.92 -0.37
N CYS A 119 4.97 12.10 0.90
CA CYS A 119 5.95 12.52 1.89
C CYS A 119 6.97 11.41 2.15
N MET A 120 6.61 10.12 2.12
CA MET A 120 7.57 9.03 2.36
C MET A 120 7.47 7.90 1.34
N ASP A 121 8.61 7.39 0.86
CA ASP A 121 8.65 6.33 -0.18
C ASP A 121 7.85 5.08 0.20
N GLN A 122 7.91 4.66 1.46
CA GLN A 122 7.09 3.55 1.94
C GLN A 122 5.57 3.83 1.93
N CYS A 123 5.14 5.09 2.01
CA CYS A 123 3.72 5.46 1.94
C CYS A 123 3.14 5.23 0.55
N TRP A 124 3.96 5.38 -0.51
CA TRP A 124 3.54 5.08 -1.87
C TRP A 124 3.04 3.63 -2.00
N TYR A 125 3.80 2.66 -1.47
CA TYR A 125 3.38 1.26 -1.44
C TYR A 125 2.02 1.08 -0.74
N LEU A 126 1.83 1.77 0.39
CA LEU A 126 0.63 1.66 1.20
C LEU A 126 -0.59 2.31 0.55
N ALA A 127 -0.37 3.39 -0.21
CA ALA A 127 -1.38 4.01 -1.06
C ALA A 127 -1.82 3.06 -2.18
N VAL A 128 -0.87 2.44 -2.90
CA VAL A 128 -1.18 1.45 -3.93
C VAL A 128 -1.95 0.26 -3.36
N ASP A 129 -1.50 -0.31 -2.22
CA ASP A 129 -2.20 -1.43 -1.57
C ASP A 129 -3.65 -1.07 -1.17
N SER A 130 -3.85 0.16 -0.68
CA SER A 130 -5.19 0.64 -0.31
C SER A 130 -6.09 0.89 -1.52
N GLN A 131 -5.53 1.37 -2.64
CA GLN A 131 -6.23 1.53 -3.92
C GLN A 131 -6.63 0.18 -4.52
N LEU A 132 -5.71 -0.79 -4.54
CA LEU A 132 -5.99 -2.17 -4.98
C LEU A 132 -7.06 -2.83 -4.11
N TYR A 133 -7.03 -2.60 -2.80
CA TYR A 133 -8.07 -3.10 -1.90
C TYR A 133 -9.45 -2.48 -2.17
N LEU A 134 -9.51 -1.19 -2.52
CA LEU A 134 -10.76 -0.53 -2.92
C LEU A 134 -11.34 -1.10 -4.21
N VAL A 135 -10.47 -1.49 -5.15
CA VAL A 135 -10.88 -2.13 -6.41
C VAL A 135 -11.19 -3.62 -6.22
N SER A 136 -10.67 -4.26 -5.17
CA SER A 136 -10.76 -5.71 -4.99
C SER A 136 -12.18 -6.32 -5.04
N PRO A 137 -13.25 -5.79 -4.40
CA PRO A 137 -14.56 -6.42 -4.50
C PRO A 137 -15.16 -6.34 -5.91
N LEU A 138 -14.77 -5.34 -6.72
CA LEU A 138 -15.21 -5.25 -8.11
C LEU A 138 -14.68 -6.42 -8.95
N ILE A 139 -13.53 -6.99 -8.57
CA ILE A 139 -12.93 -8.13 -9.25
C ILE A 139 -13.38 -9.45 -8.59
N LEU A 140 -13.39 -9.52 -7.27
CA LEU A 140 -13.65 -10.75 -6.51
C LEU A 140 -15.12 -11.19 -6.55
N LEU A 141 -16.08 -10.26 -6.53
CA LEU A 141 -17.51 -10.61 -6.54
C LEU A 141 -17.95 -11.26 -7.87
N PRO A 142 -17.60 -10.71 -9.06
CA PRO A 142 -17.89 -11.38 -10.32
C PRO A 142 -17.20 -12.73 -10.45
N LEU A 143 -15.95 -12.83 -9.99
CA LEU A 143 -15.18 -14.07 -10.04
C LEU A 143 -15.82 -15.18 -9.18
N TYR A 144 -16.32 -14.83 -7.99
CA TYR A 144 -17.07 -15.76 -7.15
C TYR A 144 -18.36 -16.24 -7.80
N TYR A 145 -19.12 -15.31 -8.40
CA TYR A 145 -20.38 -15.65 -9.08
C TYR A 145 -20.13 -16.57 -10.28
N TYR A 146 -19.13 -16.28 -11.11
CA TYR A 146 -18.77 -17.10 -12.25
C TYR A 146 -18.35 -18.52 -11.84
N SER A 147 -17.46 -18.67 -10.85
CA SER A 147 -17.03 -19.99 -10.37
C SER A 147 -18.17 -20.80 -9.75
N THR A 148 -19.13 -20.12 -9.11
CA THR A 148 -20.31 -20.79 -8.54
C THR A 148 -21.23 -21.29 -9.66
N VAL A 149 -21.46 -20.48 -10.70
CA VAL A 149 -22.27 -20.85 -11.86
C VAL A 149 -21.64 -22.03 -12.62
N GLU A 150 -20.32 -22.02 -12.84
CA GLU A 150 -19.62 -23.16 -13.46
C GLU A 150 -19.76 -24.45 -12.64
N LYS A 151 -19.57 -24.37 -11.32
CA LYS A 151 -19.73 -25.54 -10.44
C LYS A 151 -21.15 -26.11 -10.51
N VAL A 152 -22.16 -25.23 -10.45
CA VAL A 152 -23.57 -25.62 -10.52
C VAL A 152 -23.93 -26.25 -11.88
N MET A 153 -23.46 -25.65 -12.99
CA MET A 153 -23.68 -26.21 -14.33
C MET A 153 -22.96 -27.54 -14.54
N SER A 154 -21.72 -27.67 -14.07
CA SER A 154 -20.96 -28.92 -14.16
C SER A 154 -21.59 -30.04 -13.35
N THR A 155 -22.06 -29.78 -12.12
CA THR A 155 -22.78 -30.80 -11.33
C THR A 155 -24.11 -31.17 -12.00
N SER A 156 -24.85 -30.23 -12.58
CA SER A 156 -26.15 -30.51 -13.21
C SER A 156 -26.01 -31.37 -14.48
N THR A 157 -24.89 -31.29 -15.18
CA THR A 157 -24.60 -32.11 -16.38
C THR A 157 -24.16 -33.53 -16.02
N LEU A 158 -23.68 -33.76 -14.79
CA LEU A 158 -23.33 -35.10 -14.27
C LEU A 158 -24.55 -35.86 -13.69
N TYR A 159 -25.68 -35.18 -13.47
CA TYR A 159 -26.93 -35.76 -12.97
C TYR A 159 -27.99 -36.01 -14.06
N ILE A 160 -27.66 -35.80 -15.34
CA ILE A 160 -28.46 -36.17 -16.53
C ILE A 160 -27.72 -37.30 -17.26
#